data_AF-K1T3X0-F1
#
_entry.id   AF-K1T3X0-F1
#
_cell.length_a   1.000
_cell.length_b   1.000
_cell.length_c   1.000
_cell.angle_alpha   90.00
_cell.angle_beta   90.00
_cell.angle_gamma   90.00
#
_symmetry.space_group_name_H-M   'P 1'
#
loop_
_entity.id
_entity.type
_entity.pdbx_description
1 polymer ?
#
loop_
_entity_poly.entity_id
_entity_poly.type
_entity_poly.pdbx_seq_one_letter_code
_entity_poly.pdbx_strand_id
1 'polypeptide(L)'
;MKIYNTQNHTTSHIIAAICYPRNSYERLVVAPKWSPFLSFVGKNSKAPVFSTQNVGLTNGVFSAYDADSYTSASLAAQRAASVLKGTSPRDIGVTEITQGFIFDYKQLDFFHVDSDKVSSSGTIVNEPYWEKYKYLFILLYPSILALLIASIVWLMRANRRE
;
A
#
# COMPACT_ATOMS: atom_id res chain seq x y z
N MET A 1 8.48 -30.48 24.87
CA MET A 1 7.90 -29.57 23.86
C MET A 1 7.80 -30.31 22.53
N LYS A 2 6.61 -30.48 21.94
CA LYS A 2 6.47 -31.14 20.62
C LYS A 2 6.83 -30.14 19.53
N ILE A 3 7.80 -30.48 18.69
CA ILE A 3 8.23 -29.67 17.54
C ILE A 3 7.30 -29.99 16.38
N TYR A 4 6.62 -28.98 15.83
CA TYR A 4 5.72 -29.12 14.69
C TYR A 4 6.46 -28.78 13.39
N ASN A 5 6.52 -29.73 12.46
CA ASN A 5 7.21 -29.55 11.18
C ASN A 5 6.21 -29.14 10.08
N THR A 6 6.30 -27.88 9.65
CA THR A 6 5.41 -27.28 8.63
C THR A 6 5.69 -27.75 7.20
N GLN A 7 6.80 -28.47 6.95
CA GLN A 7 7.11 -29.04 5.63
C GLN A 7 6.39 -30.36 5.38
N ASN A 8 6.14 -31.15 6.44
CA ASN A 8 5.52 -32.48 6.34
C ASN A 8 4.05 -32.50 6.75
N HIS A 9 3.59 -31.47 7.49
CA HIS A 9 2.23 -31.42 8.03
C HIS A 9 1.53 -30.13 7.61
N THR A 10 0.31 -30.26 7.09
CA THR A 10 -0.51 -29.11 6.71
C THR A 10 -1.03 -28.43 7.97
N THR A 11 -0.88 -27.11 8.10
CA THR A 11 -1.39 -26.40 9.29
C THR A 11 -2.91 -26.46 9.46
N SER A 12 -3.65 -27.06 8.51
CA SER A 12 -5.11 -27.10 8.49
C SER A 12 -5.75 -27.74 9.73
N HIS A 13 -5.06 -28.66 10.41
CA HIS A 13 -5.53 -29.29 11.65
C HIS A 13 -5.23 -28.46 12.91
N ILE A 14 -4.34 -27.47 12.82
CA ILE A 14 -4.06 -26.50 13.89
C ILE A 14 -4.85 -25.21 13.67
N ILE A 15 -5.15 -24.89 12.42
CA ILE A 15 -6.07 -23.82 12.04
C ILE A 15 -7.48 -24.30 12.37
N ALA A 16 -7.89 -24.11 13.62
CA ALA A 16 -9.29 -24.05 13.94
C ALA A 16 -9.90 -22.96 13.06
N ALA A 17 -11.05 -23.27 12.44
CA ALA A 17 -11.86 -22.26 11.78
C ALA A 17 -11.92 -21.04 12.71
N ILE A 18 -11.58 -19.89 12.16
CA ILE A 18 -11.62 -18.66 12.90
C ILE A 18 -13.09 -18.30 13.10
N CYS A 19 -13.70 -18.90 14.12
CA CYS A 19 -15.09 -18.67 14.49
C CYS A 19 -15.12 -17.51 15.47
N TYR A 20 -15.19 -16.29 14.95
CA TYR A 20 -15.50 -15.15 15.80
C TYR A 20 -16.99 -15.17 16.14
N PRO A 21 -17.38 -14.83 17.38
CA PRO A 21 -18.78 -14.57 17.69
C PRO A 21 -19.31 -13.50 16.72
N ARG A 22 -20.55 -13.68 16.26
CA ARG A 22 -21.23 -12.74 15.33
C ARG A 22 -21.13 -11.28 15.80
N ASN A 23 -21.04 -11.07 17.12
CA ASN A 23 -20.76 -9.79 17.73
C ASN A 23 -19.42 -9.82 18.47
N SER A 24 -18.40 -9.20 17.89
CA SER A 24 -17.06 -9.02 18.48
C SER A 24 -16.78 -7.58 18.89
N TYR A 25 -17.83 -6.82 19.25
CA TYR A 25 -17.68 -5.47 19.82
C TYR A 25 -16.70 -5.50 21.01
N GLU A 26 -15.84 -4.48 21.10
CA GLU A 26 -14.78 -4.32 22.11
C GLU A 26 -13.79 -5.50 22.23
N ARG A 27 -13.58 -6.24 21.15
CA ARG A 27 -12.60 -7.34 21.13
C ARG A 27 -11.49 -7.07 20.12
N LEU A 28 -10.25 -7.36 20.54
CA LEU A 28 -9.13 -7.52 19.62
C LEU A 28 -9.16 -8.93 19.04
N VAL A 29 -9.02 -8.98 17.73
CA VAL A 29 -9.09 -10.20 16.95
C VAL A 29 -7.74 -10.40 16.24
N VAL A 30 -7.07 -11.53 16.51
CA VAL A 30 -5.77 -11.86 15.90
C VAL A 30 -5.95 -13.07 14.99
N ALA A 31 -5.72 -12.86 13.68
CA ALA A 31 -5.75 -13.93 12.68
C ALA A 31 -4.30 -14.28 12.28
N PRO A 32 -3.80 -15.49 12.59
CA PRO A 32 -2.39 -15.81 12.44
C PRO A 32 -1.96 -16.17 11.00
N LYS A 33 -2.90 -16.21 10.04
CA LYS A 33 -2.61 -16.62 8.66
C LYS A 33 -3.35 -15.77 7.65
N TRP A 34 -2.60 -15.17 6.73
CA TRP A 34 -3.18 -14.53 5.55
C TRP A 34 -3.90 -15.54 4.65
N SER A 35 -5.12 -15.21 4.24
CA SER A 35 -5.88 -15.93 3.23
C SER A 35 -6.82 -14.97 2.51
N PRO A 36 -7.31 -15.28 1.30
CA PRO A 36 -8.29 -14.44 0.61
C PRO A 36 -9.54 -14.10 1.44
N PHE A 37 -9.89 -14.94 2.43
CA PHE A 37 -10.94 -14.68 3.40
C PHE A 37 -10.68 -13.42 4.25
N LEU A 38 -9.43 -13.10 4.58
CA LEU A 38 -9.12 -11.91 5.38
C LEU A 38 -9.34 -10.60 4.62
N SER A 39 -9.21 -10.61 3.29
CA SER A 39 -9.66 -9.49 2.45
C SER A 39 -11.17 -9.27 2.58
N PHE A 40 -11.96 -10.34 2.71
CA PHE A 40 -13.40 -10.22 2.95
C PHE A 40 -13.67 -9.63 4.34
N VAL A 41 -12.94 -10.06 5.38
CA VAL A 41 -13.04 -9.49 6.73
C VAL A 41 -12.69 -8.00 6.69
N GLY A 42 -11.55 -7.61 6.11
CA GLY A 42 -11.14 -6.21 6.00
C GLY A 42 -12.18 -5.33 5.33
N LYS A 43 -12.71 -5.75 4.18
CA LYS A 43 -13.70 -4.98 3.41
C LYS A 43 -15.04 -4.80 4.12
N ASN A 44 -15.43 -5.73 4.98
CA ASN A 44 -16.73 -5.71 5.66
C ASN A 44 -16.63 -5.36 7.15
N SER A 45 -15.41 -5.19 7.67
CA SER A 45 -15.17 -4.88 9.07
C SER A 45 -15.53 -3.42 9.34
N LYS A 46 -16.21 -3.19 10.47
CA LYS A 46 -16.42 -1.84 11.03
C LYS A 46 -15.27 -1.42 11.96
N ALA A 47 -14.27 -2.27 12.13
CA ALA A 47 -13.05 -2.00 12.89
C ALA A 47 -11.82 -2.02 11.96
N PRO A 48 -10.81 -1.17 12.20
CA PRO A 48 -9.62 -1.13 11.37
C PRO A 48 -8.86 -2.47 11.43
N VAL A 49 -8.45 -2.97 10.27
CA VAL A 49 -7.70 -4.22 10.14
C VAL A 49 -6.24 -3.93 9.90
N PHE A 50 -5.38 -4.47 10.76
CA PHE A 50 -3.92 -4.38 10.64
C PHE A 50 -3.33 -5.68 10.12
N SER A 51 -2.29 -5.59 9.30
CA SER A 51 -1.59 -6.73 8.70
C SER A 51 -0.08 -6.60 8.89
N THR A 52 0.64 -7.72 8.88
CA THR A 52 2.11 -7.75 8.78
C THR A 52 2.58 -7.97 7.35
N GLN A 53 1.66 -7.88 6.39
CA GLN A 53 1.92 -8.09 4.97
C GLN A 53 1.17 -7.03 4.16
N ASN A 54 1.90 -6.35 3.27
CA ASN A 54 1.35 -5.29 2.43
C ASN A 54 0.40 -5.79 1.32
N VAL A 55 0.33 -7.10 1.08
CA VAL A 55 -0.59 -7.75 0.10
C VAL A 55 -2.08 -7.49 0.39
N GLY A 56 -2.41 -7.16 1.63
CA GLY A 56 -3.77 -6.84 2.05
C GLY A 56 -4.19 -5.39 1.79
N LEU A 57 -3.23 -4.49 1.50
CA LEU A 57 -3.53 -3.11 1.12
C LEU A 57 -4.40 -3.10 -0.15
N THR A 58 -5.25 -2.09 -0.34
CA THR A 58 -6.37 -2.04 -1.30
C THR A 58 -7.52 -3.03 -1.05
N ASN A 59 -7.38 -3.97 -0.12
CA ASN A 59 -8.35 -5.02 0.16
C ASN A 59 -8.97 -4.93 1.55
N GLY A 60 -9.13 -3.72 2.08
CA GLY A 60 -9.77 -3.47 3.38
C GLY A 60 -8.83 -3.59 4.58
N VAL A 61 -7.52 -3.74 4.35
CA VAL A 61 -6.51 -3.55 5.39
C VAL A 61 -6.26 -2.05 5.57
N PHE A 62 -6.44 -1.57 6.79
CA PHE A 62 -6.21 -0.18 7.18
C PHE A 62 -4.73 0.18 7.15
N SER A 63 -3.90 -0.66 7.76
CA SER A 63 -2.44 -0.47 7.78
C SER A 63 -1.71 -1.81 7.75
N ALA A 64 -0.61 -1.86 7.02
CA ALA A 64 0.32 -2.96 7.05
C ALA A 64 1.64 -2.53 7.71
N TYR A 65 2.20 -3.36 8.57
CA TYR A 65 3.58 -3.21 9.04
C TYR A 65 4.47 -4.14 8.21
N ASP A 66 5.12 -3.59 7.20
CA ASP A 66 5.90 -4.36 6.22
C ASP A 66 6.96 -3.46 5.56
N ALA A 67 7.84 -4.06 4.76
CA ALA A 67 8.74 -3.33 3.89
C ALA A 67 8.01 -2.81 2.63
N ASP A 68 8.55 -1.74 2.04
CA ASP A 68 8.14 -1.33 0.70
C ASP A 68 8.52 -2.41 -0.33
N SER A 69 7.50 -2.96 -0.99
CA SER A 69 7.67 -4.04 -1.98
C SER A 69 8.59 -3.64 -3.13
N TYR A 70 8.53 -2.38 -3.58
CA TYR A 70 9.37 -1.93 -4.68
C TYR A 70 10.85 -1.89 -4.26
N THR A 71 11.16 -1.23 -3.15
CA THR A 71 12.52 -1.14 -2.62
C THR A 71 13.09 -2.52 -2.32
N SER A 72 12.28 -3.39 -1.70
CA SER A 72 12.65 -4.78 -1.42
C SER A 72 13.02 -5.56 -2.69
N ALA A 73 12.15 -5.51 -3.71
CA ALA A 73 12.40 -6.19 -4.98
C ALA A 73 13.61 -5.61 -5.73
N SER A 74 13.78 -4.28 -5.72
CA SER A 74 14.89 -3.59 -6.36
C SER A 74 16.24 -3.97 -5.73
N LEU A 75 16.34 -3.98 -4.40
CA LEU A 75 17.55 -4.39 -3.69
C LEU A 75 17.87 -5.88 -3.92
N ALA A 76 16.86 -6.73 -3.92
CA ALA A 76 17.03 -8.15 -4.24
C ALA A 76 17.55 -8.34 -5.68
N ALA A 77 17.00 -7.60 -6.64
CA ALA A 77 17.44 -7.65 -8.04
C ALA A 77 18.88 -7.15 -8.23
N GLN A 78 19.27 -6.07 -7.53
CA GLN A 78 20.65 -5.57 -7.54
C GLN A 78 21.63 -6.62 -7.01
N ARG A 79 21.29 -7.31 -5.91
CA ARG A 79 22.10 -8.41 -5.37
C ARG A 79 22.21 -9.57 -6.35
N ALA A 80 21.09 -9.99 -6.95
CA ALA A 80 21.09 -11.02 -7.97
C ALA A 80 21.99 -10.65 -9.16
N ALA A 81 21.95 -9.38 -9.60
CA ALA A 81 22.82 -8.89 -10.66
C ALA A 81 24.32 -8.95 -10.28
N SER A 82 24.68 -8.65 -9.03
CA SER A 82 26.07 -8.80 -8.56
C SER A 82 26.53 -10.26 -8.56
N VAL A 83 25.66 -11.20 -8.15
CA VAL A 83 25.96 -12.63 -8.24
C VAL A 83 26.23 -13.06 -9.68
N LEU A 84 25.39 -12.62 -10.62
CA LEU A 84 25.58 -12.91 -12.05
C LEU A 84 26.88 -12.31 -12.61
N LYS A 85 27.42 -11.26 -12.00
CA LYS A 85 28.72 -10.65 -12.36
C LYS A 85 29.92 -11.32 -11.67
N GLY A 86 29.71 -12.37 -10.90
CA GLY A 86 30.78 -13.16 -10.27
C GLY A 86 31.00 -12.90 -8.78
N THR A 87 30.21 -12.05 -8.12
CA THR A 87 30.26 -11.91 -6.66
C THR A 87 29.72 -13.18 -6.00
N SER A 88 30.45 -13.75 -5.04
CA SER A 88 29.97 -14.91 -4.28
C SER A 88 28.74 -14.54 -3.44
N PRO A 89 27.65 -15.33 -3.46
CA PRO A 89 26.49 -15.10 -2.59
C PRO A 89 26.82 -15.07 -1.09
N ARG A 90 27.89 -15.77 -0.68
CA ARG A 90 28.37 -15.77 0.71
C ARG A 90 28.87 -14.39 1.15
N ASP A 91 29.49 -13.65 0.24
CA ASP A 91 30.08 -12.33 0.54
C ASP A 91 29.00 -11.24 0.61
N ILE A 92 27.87 -11.45 -0.05
CA ILE A 92 26.70 -10.54 0.00
C ILE A 92 25.96 -10.68 1.34
N GLY A 93 25.82 -11.91 1.84
CA GLY A 93 25.13 -12.21 3.08
C GLY A 93 23.63 -11.92 3.07
N VAL A 94 23.02 -12.00 4.26
CA VAL A 94 21.60 -11.70 4.50
C VAL A 94 21.50 -10.37 5.22
N THR A 95 20.59 -9.50 4.79
CA THR A 95 20.31 -8.24 5.46
C THR A 95 18.81 -8.06 5.62
N GLU A 96 18.42 -7.50 6.76
CA GLU A 96 17.05 -7.08 6.98
C GLU A 96 16.73 -5.83 6.15
N ILE A 97 15.48 -5.71 5.75
CA ILE A 97 14.96 -4.53 5.06
C ILE A 97 14.17 -3.73 6.09
N THR A 98 14.34 -2.41 6.08
CA THR A 98 13.59 -1.51 6.95
C THR A 98 12.09 -1.69 6.71
N GLN A 99 11.38 -2.03 7.78
CA GLN A 99 9.92 -2.11 7.81
C GLN A 99 9.34 -0.82 8.36
N GLY A 100 8.09 -0.54 8.00
CA GLY A 100 7.36 0.59 8.56
C GLY A 100 5.86 0.41 8.40
N PHE A 101 5.09 1.34 8.96
CA PHE A 101 3.66 1.38 8.71
C PHE A 101 3.38 1.87 7.29
N ILE A 102 2.48 1.18 6.61
CA ILE A 102 1.98 1.51 5.29
C ILE A 102 0.46 1.62 5.42
N PHE A 103 -0.07 2.82 5.25
CA PHE A 103 -1.49 3.13 5.41
C PHE A 103 -2.19 3.19 4.05
N ASP A 104 -3.37 2.60 3.94
CA ASP A 104 -4.19 2.73 2.74
C ASP A 104 -5.05 4.00 2.80
N TYR A 105 -4.90 4.89 1.82
CA TYR A 105 -5.61 6.16 1.78
C TYR A 105 -7.14 6.01 1.88
N LYS A 106 -7.73 5.04 1.18
CA LYS A 106 -9.19 4.84 1.22
C LYS A 106 -9.67 4.37 2.57
N GLN A 107 -8.83 3.64 3.31
CA GLN A 107 -9.16 3.20 4.65
C GLN A 107 -9.01 4.33 5.67
N LEU A 108 -8.01 5.21 5.53
CA LEU A 108 -7.91 6.43 6.33
C LEU A 108 -9.18 7.28 6.19
N ASP A 109 -9.63 7.50 4.95
CA ASP A 109 -10.88 8.21 4.65
C ASP A 109 -12.12 7.51 5.26
N PHE A 110 -12.26 6.20 5.04
CA PHE A 110 -13.38 5.40 5.56
C PHE A 110 -13.50 5.44 7.09
N PHE A 111 -12.38 5.40 7.81
CA PHE A 111 -12.35 5.47 9.27
C PHE A 111 -12.22 6.90 9.81
N HIS A 112 -12.26 7.92 8.95
CA HIS A 112 -12.11 9.33 9.30
C HIS A 112 -10.84 9.63 10.12
N VAL A 113 -9.74 8.97 9.75
CA VAL A 113 -8.42 9.20 10.34
C VAL A 113 -7.70 10.26 9.52
N ASP A 114 -7.28 11.31 10.20
CA ASP A 114 -6.49 12.39 9.61
C ASP A 114 -5.12 11.89 9.12
N SER A 115 -4.87 12.03 7.82
CA SER A 115 -3.63 11.65 7.15
C SER A 115 -2.40 12.32 7.77
N ASP A 116 -2.52 13.57 8.25
CA ASP A 116 -1.41 14.32 8.83
C ASP A 116 -0.92 13.69 10.15
N LYS A 117 -1.78 12.95 10.85
CA LYS A 117 -1.41 12.27 12.10
C LYS A 117 -0.63 10.98 11.88
N VAL A 118 -0.77 10.37 10.70
CA VAL A 118 -0.13 9.08 10.39
C VAL A 118 1.10 9.24 9.50
N SER A 119 1.20 10.35 8.77
CA SER A 119 2.29 10.66 7.85
C SER A 119 3.67 10.70 8.51
N SER A 120 3.76 11.05 9.79
CA SER A 120 5.02 11.00 10.56
C SER A 120 5.42 9.60 10.99
N SER A 121 4.46 8.66 11.02
CA SER A 121 4.64 7.30 11.54
C SER A 121 4.80 6.24 10.44
N GLY A 122 4.52 6.60 9.19
CA GLY A 122 4.55 5.67 8.06
C GLY A 122 4.19 6.33 6.74
N THR A 123 4.07 5.49 5.70
CA THR A 123 3.82 5.93 4.33
C THR A 123 2.35 5.74 3.97
N ILE A 124 1.72 6.72 3.34
CA ILE A 124 0.37 6.59 2.79
C ILE A 124 0.47 6.15 1.33
N VAL A 125 -0.27 5.11 0.97
CA VAL A 125 -0.34 4.56 -0.39
C VAL A 125 -1.74 4.66 -0.96
N ASN A 126 -1.86 4.51 -2.29
CA ASN A 126 -3.13 4.55 -3.02
C ASN A 126 -3.89 5.87 -2.90
N GLU A 127 -3.18 6.96 -2.59
CA GLU A 127 -3.72 8.30 -2.61
C GLU A 127 -4.10 8.70 -4.05
N PRO A 128 -5.32 9.22 -4.28
CA PRO A 128 -5.72 9.71 -5.59
C PRO A 128 -4.79 10.82 -6.07
N TYR A 129 -4.45 10.82 -7.35
CA TYR A 129 -3.53 11.81 -7.92
C TYR A 129 -3.96 13.26 -7.72
N TRP A 130 -5.27 13.52 -7.71
CA TRP A 130 -5.81 14.86 -7.49
C TRP A 130 -5.67 15.34 -6.05
N GLU A 131 -5.50 14.45 -5.06
CA GLU A 131 -5.11 14.82 -3.69
C GLU A 131 -3.60 14.97 -3.59
N LYS A 132 -2.87 13.93 -4.01
CA LYS A 132 -1.40 13.90 -3.95
C LYS A 132 -0.74 15.09 -4.64
N TYR A 133 -1.30 15.53 -5.77
CA TYR A 133 -0.79 16.62 -6.60
C TYR A 133 -1.78 17.79 -6.70
N LYS A 134 -2.63 17.98 -5.68
CA LYS A 134 -3.70 18.99 -5.67
C LYS A 134 -3.26 20.38 -6.14
N TYR A 135 -2.16 20.88 -5.59
CA TYR A 135 -1.63 22.21 -5.97
C TYR A 135 -1.15 22.28 -7.42
N LEU A 136 -0.57 21.19 -7.93
CA LEU A 136 -0.13 21.11 -9.33
C LEU A 136 -1.35 21.12 -10.27
N PHE A 137 -2.43 20.42 -9.93
CA PHE A 137 -3.69 20.49 -10.67
C PHE A 137 -4.30 21.89 -10.61
N ILE A 138 -4.38 22.50 -9.42
CA ILE A 138 -4.90 23.87 -9.24
C ILE A 138 -4.09 24.89 -10.05
N LEU A 139 -2.77 24.71 -10.17
CA LEU A 139 -1.92 25.61 -10.95
C LEU A 139 -2.04 25.35 -12.47
N LEU A 140 -1.89 24.10 -12.90
CA LEU A 140 -1.77 23.76 -14.32
C LEU A 140 -3.10 23.85 -15.07
N TYR A 141 -4.21 23.46 -14.46
CA TYR A 141 -5.51 23.44 -15.13
C TYR A 141 -5.94 24.84 -15.62
N PRO A 142 -5.95 25.90 -14.79
CA PRO A 142 -6.27 27.25 -15.26
C PRO A 142 -5.19 27.82 -16.18
N SER A 143 -3.92 27.47 -15.98
CA SER A 143 -2.82 27.95 -16.84
C SER A 143 -2.96 27.44 -18.28
N ILE A 144 -3.24 26.15 -18.45
CA ILE A 144 -3.47 25.54 -19.77
C ILE A 144 -4.72 26.15 -20.42
N LEU A 145 -5.80 26.35 -19.65
CA LEU A 145 -7.02 26.96 -20.14
C LEU A 145 -6.79 28.42 -20.60
N ALA A 146 -6.04 29.21 -19.83
CA ALA A 146 -5.68 30.58 -20.18
C ALA A 146 -4.85 30.65 -21.46
N LEU A 147 -3.86 29.75 -21.60
CA LEU A 147 -3.04 29.64 -22.81
C LEU A 147 -3.88 29.24 -24.03
N LEU A 148 -4.84 28.31 -23.85
CA LEU A 148 -5.76 27.91 -24.91
C LEU A 148 -6.62 29.10 -25.38
N ILE A 149 -7.21 29.85 -24.44
CA ILE A 149 -8.02 31.04 -24.74
C ILE A 149 -7.17 32.09 -25.45
N ALA A 150 -5.96 32.37 -24.97
CA ALA A 150 -5.05 33.32 -25.59
C ALA A 150 -4.68 32.92 -27.02
N SER A 151 -4.44 31.62 -27.26
CA SER A 151 -4.16 31.07 -28.59
C SER A 151 -5.34 31.24 -29.54
N ILE A 152 -6.57 30.94 -29.10
CA ILE A 152 -7.79 31.12 -29.92
C ILE A 152 -7.97 32.61 -30.26
N VAL A 153 -7.84 33.50 -29.29
CA VAL A 153 -7.97 34.96 -29.51
C VAL A 153 -6.91 35.45 -30.49
N TRP A 154 -5.68 34.95 -30.37
CA TRP A 154 -4.59 35.29 -31.29
C TRP A 154 -4.87 34.80 -32.72
N LEU A 155 -5.32 33.56 -32.89
CA LEU A 155 -5.72 32.98 -34.18
C LEU A 155 -6.86 33.79 -34.83
N MET A 156 -7.89 34.14 -34.07
CA MET A 156 -9.00 34.96 -34.58
C MET A 156 -8.54 36.35 -35.03
N ARG A 157 -7.57 36.95 -34.33
CA ARG A 157 -6.98 38.25 -34.72
C ARG A 157 -6.09 38.13 -35.95
N ALA A 158 -5.32 37.05 -36.08
CA ALA A 158 -4.47 36.81 -37.25
C ALA A 158 -5.32 36.57 -38.51
N ASN A 159 -6.37 35.76 -38.42
CA ASN A 159 -7.25 35.41 -39.54
C ASN A 159 -8.21 36.53 -39.99
N ARG A 160 -8.31 37.63 -39.23
CA ARG A 160 -9.09 38.83 -39.61
C ARG A 160 -8.26 39.91 -40.31
N ARG A 161 -6.95 39.71 -40.47
CA ARG A 161 -6.03 40.66 -41.12
C ARG A 161 -5.81 40.38 -42.60
N GLU A 162 -6.56 39.45 -43.19
CA GLU A 162 -6.80 39.30 -44.63
C GLU A 162 -8.17 39.86 -44.99
#